data_AF-A0A1I6EC11-F1
#
_entry.id   AF-A0A1I6EC11-F1
#
_cell.length_a   1.000
_cell.length_b   1.000
_cell.length_c   1.000
_cell.angle_alpha   90.00
_cell.angle_beta   90.00
_cell.angle_gamma   90.00
#
_symmetry.space_group_name_H-M   'P 1'
#
loop_
_entity.id
_entity.type
_entity.pdbx_description
1 polymer ?
#
loop_
_entity_poly.entity_id
_entity_poly.type
_entity_poly.pdbx_seq_one_letter_code
_entity_poly.pdbx_strand_id
1 'polypeptide(L)'
;MALLDDVKKALRISEATTDFDGEIQDLIDAAKADLGLSGVMSEKVIDTDPLIKRAVVTYCKANFGYDNPEAERFQRAYDLIKTHLSLSVDYAWFTITFTVTGGGVPIDGATITIGDDELTTNSLGVATHTVNESGIDVDYTVAADGYETAEGTVYVDGDKDVEVVLVEA
;
A
#
# COMPACT_ATOMS: atom_id res chain seq x y z
N MET A 1 23.69 -4.32 -1.36
CA MET A 1 23.75 -5.75 -0.98
C MET A 1 22.38 -6.32 -1.29
N ALA A 2 22.33 -7.44 -1.98
CA ALA A 2 21.05 -8.03 -2.37
C ALA A 2 20.34 -8.60 -1.13
N LEU A 3 19.02 -8.57 -1.08
CA LEU A 3 18.24 -9.18 0.02
C LEU A 3 18.60 -10.67 0.21
N LEU A 4 18.93 -11.36 -0.88
CA LEU A 4 19.46 -12.72 -0.88
C LEU A 4 20.70 -12.88 0.02
N ASP A 5 21.68 -11.98 -0.07
CA ASP A 5 22.91 -12.04 0.74
C ASP A 5 22.60 -11.92 2.23
N ASP A 6 21.66 -11.05 2.58
CA ASP A 6 21.22 -10.85 3.96
C ASP A 6 20.47 -12.05 4.51
N VAL A 7 19.60 -12.67 3.69
CA VAL A 7 18.89 -13.90 4.05
C VAL A 7 19.87 -15.05 4.22
N LYS A 8 20.83 -15.23 3.31
CA LYS A 8 21.90 -16.25 3.43
C LYS A 8 22.66 -16.10 4.75
N LYS A 9 23.07 -14.89 5.09
CA LYS A 9 23.71 -14.59 6.40
C LYS A 9 22.82 -14.98 7.57
N ALA A 10 21.53 -14.64 7.50
CA ALA A 10 20.58 -14.94 8.58
C ALA A 10 20.31 -16.45 8.74
N LEU A 11 20.43 -17.22 7.65
CA LEU A 11 20.36 -18.68 7.60
C LEU A 11 21.70 -19.35 7.93
N ARG A 12 22.76 -18.58 8.21
CA ARG A 12 24.13 -19.06 8.47
C ARG A 12 24.76 -19.79 7.28
N ILE A 13 24.37 -19.42 6.07
CA ILE A 13 24.93 -19.91 4.80
C ILE A 13 26.04 -18.96 4.37
N SER A 14 27.18 -19.50 3.95
CA SER A 14 28.29 -18.69 3.46
C SER A 14 27.93 -18.00 2.15
N GLU A 15 28.42 -16.77 1.92
CA GLU A 15 28.17 -16.05 0.66
C GLU A 15 28.63 -16.86 -0.56
N ALA A 16 29.70 -17.64 -0.43
CA ALA A 16 30.26 -18.48 -1.50
C ALA A 16 29.42 -19.73 -1.81
N THR A 17 28.47 -20.11 -0.95
CA THR A 17 27.59 -21.26 -1.19
C THR A 17 26.40 -20.82 -2.05
N THR A 18 26.31 -21.30 -3.30
CA THR A 18 25.26 -20.87 -4.25
C THR A 18 24.24 -21.96 -4.58
N ASP A 19 24.43 -23.19 -4.09
CA ASP A 19 23.55 -24.33 -4.38
C ASP A 19 22.10 -24.12 -3.92
N PHE A 20 21.90 -23.23 -2.94
CA PHE A 20 20.61 -22.91 -2.33
C PHE A 20 20.02 -21.58 -2.80
N ASP A 21 20.71 -20.83 -3.67
CA ASP A 21 20.28 -19.47 -4.02
C ASP A 21 18.89 -19.45 -4.66
N GLY A 22 18.57 -20.45 -5.50
CA GLY A 22 17.26 -20.59 -6.13
C GLY A 22 16.13 -20.79 -5.12
N GLU A 23 16.25 -21.78 -4.22
CA GLU A 23 15.21 -22.05 -3.22
C GLU A 23 15.06 -20.91 -2.20
N ILE A 24 16.15 -20.22 -1.84
CA ILE A 24 16.10 -19.06 -0.95
C ILE A 24 15.38 -17.91 -1.66
N GLN A 25 15.66 -17.70 -2.96
CA GLN A 25 14.97 -16.68 -3.75
C GLN A 25 13.47 -16.99 -3.85
N ASP A 26 13.08 -18.25 -4.08
CA ASP A 26 11.68 -18.66 -4.11
C ASP A 26 10.98 -18.39 -2.76
N LEU A 27 11.65 -18.63 -1.63
CA LEU A 27 11.12 -18.29 -0.30
C LEU A 27 11.01 -16.78 -0.07
N ILE A 28 11.96 -15.99 -0.56
CA ILE A 28 11.90 -14.52 -0.51
C ILE A 28 10.67 -14.02 -1.28
N ASP A 29 10.47 -14.52 -2.49
CA ASP A 29 9.38 -14.11 -3.36
C ASP A 29 8.02 -14.58 -2.80
N ALA A 30 7.96 -15.78 -2.23
CA ALA A 30 6.78 -16.27 -1.51
C ALA A 30 6.42 -15.38 -0.32
N ALA A 31 7.40 -14.98 0.50
CA ALA A 31 7.18 -14.10 1.65
C ALA A 31 6.64 -12.73 1.24
N LYS A 32 7.20 -12.14 0.17
CA LYS A 32 6.73 -10.85 -0.38
C LYS A 32 5.32 -10.94 -0.95
N ALA A 33 5.03 -12.01 -1.69
CA ALA A 33 3.69 -12.25 -2.24
C ALA A 33 2.65 -12.42 -1.12
N ASP A 34 2.98 -13.15 -0.05
CA ASP A 34 2.08 -13.34 1.09
C ASP A 34 1.84 -12.04 1.89
N LEU A 35 2.86 -11.18 2.03
CA LEU A 35 2.69 -9.83 2.59
C LEU A 35 1.69 -9.01 1.73
N GLY A 36 1.89 -8.99 0.41
CA GLY A 36 1.00 -8.28 -0.50
C GLY A 36 -0.44 -8.81 -0.46
N LEU A 37 -0.61 -10.14 -0.49
CA LEU A 37 -1.93 -10.79 -0.39
C LEU A 37 -2.63 -10.47 0.94
N SER A 38 -1.85 -10.26 2.01
CA SER A 38 -2.37 -9.95 3.34
C SER A 38 -2.70 -8.45 3.54
N GLY A 39 -2.59 -7.63 2.49
CA GLY A 39 -2.98 -6.21 2.52
C GLY A 39 -1.83 -5.22 2.71
N VAL A 40 -0.57 -5.69 2.73
CA VAL A 40 0.58 -4.78 2.72
C VAL A 40 0.71 -4.15 1.33
N MET A 41 0.74 -2.82 1.27
CA MET A 41 0.89 -2.07 0.03
C MET A 41 2.13 -2.50 -0.75
N SER A 42 1.94 -2.90 -2.02
CA SER A 42 3.01 -3.44 -2.86
C SER A 42 4.21 -2.50 -3.03
N GLU A 43 3.98 -1.18 -3.03
CA GLU A 43 5.05 -0.18 -3.12
C GLU A 43 5.96 -0.14 -1.88
N LYS A 44 5.47 -0.60 -0.73
CA LYS A 44 6.28 -0.73 0.49
C LYS A 44 6.96 -2.08 0.59
N VAL A 45 6.55 -3.09 -0.19
CA VAL A 45 7.17 -4.43 -0.22
C VAL A 45 8.47 -4.39 -1.02
N ILE A 46 9.45 -3.64 -0.50
CA ILE A 46 10.76 -3.42 -1.13
C ILE A 46 11.91 -3.88 -0.22
N ASP A 47 13.02 -4.29 -0.82
CA ASP A 47 14.15 -4.91 -0.12
C ASP A 47 14.84 -3.98 0.89
N THR A 48 14.74 -2.67 0.66
CA THR A 48 15.36 -1.64 1.49
C THR A 48 14.54 -1.30 2.74
N ASP A 49 13.27 -1.71 2.79
CA ASP A 49 12.44 -1.49 3.97
C ASP A 49 12.88 -2.45 5.10
N PRO A 50 13.27 -1.93 6.28
CA PRO A 50 13.80 -2.75 7.37
C PRO A 50 12.77 -3.72 7.96
N LEU A 51 11.47 -3.39 7.95
CA LEU A 51 10.41 -4.25 8.48
C LEU A 51 10.03 -5.33 7.47
N ILE A 52 10.00 -5.02 6.17
CA ILE A 52 9.82 -6.03 5.11
C ILE A 52 10.99 -7.01 5.11
N LYS A 53 12.24 -6.51 5.15
CA LYS A 53 13.42 -7.37 5.27
C LYS A 53 13.32 -8.28 6.49
N ARG A 54 12.88 -7.77 7.64
CA ARG A 54 12.68 -8.57 8.85
C ARG A 54 11.61 -9.64 8.67
N ALA A 55 10.48 -9.32 8.04
CA ALA A 55 9.43 -10.27 7.72
C ALA A 55 9.95 -11.41 6.83
N VAL A 56 10.58 -11.05 5.69
CA VAL A 56 11.14 -12.00 4.73
C VAL A 56 12.19 -12.92 5.37
N VAL A 57 13.14 -12.36 6.13
CA VAL A 57 14.15 -13.16 6.83
C VAL A 57 13.51 -14.14 7.82
N THR A 58 12.47 -13.70 8.54
CA THR A 58 11.78 -14.55 9.51
C THR A 58 11.02 -15.68 8.81
N TYR A 59 10.37 -15.40 7.69
CA TYR A 59 9.73 -16.41 6.84
C TYR A 59 10.74 -17.43 6.29
N CYS A 60 11.87 -16.97 5.76
CA CYS A 60 12.92 -17.86 5.26
C CYS A 60 13.47 -18.75 6.38
N LYS A 61 13.66 -18.23 7.60
CA LYS A 61 14.07 -19.06 8.76
C LYS A 61 13.04 -20.11 9.13
N ALA A 62 11.76 -19.83 8.97
CA ALA A 62 10.70 -20.78 9.27
C ALA A 62 10.63 -21.93 8.25
N ASN A 63 10.93 -21.63 6.98
CA ASN A 63 10.63 -22.52 5.86
C ASN A 63 11.87 -23.10 5.14
N PHE A 64 13.07 -22.63 5.46
CA PHE A 64 14.31 -23.16 4.87
C PHE A 64 14.81 -24.40 5.63
N GLY A 65 15.01 -25.50 4.90
CA GLY A 65 15.48 -26.78 5.43
C GLY A 65 14.40 -27.60 6.12
N TYR A 66 14.61 -28.92 6.22
CA TYR A 66 13.60 -29.86 6.71
C TYR A 66 13.54 -30.00 8.24
N ASP A 67 14.67 -29.84 8.94
CA ASP A 67 14.81 -30.19 10.36
C ASP A 67 15.15 -28.98 11.25
N ASN A 68 14.36 -27.90 11.14
CA ASN A 68 14.50 -26.74 12.01
C ASN A 68 13.59 -26.85 13.26
N PRO A 69 14.12 -27.11 14.47
CA PRO A 69 13.31 -27.20 15.70
C PRO A 69 12.65 -25.87 16.08
N GLU A 70 13.10 -24.74 15.52
CA GLU A 70 12.50 -23.42 15.75
C GLU A 70 11.51 -22.99 14.64
N ALA A 71 11.23 -23.84 13.64
CA ALA A 71 10.39 -23.51 12.49
C ALA A 71 9.03 -22.92 12.90
N GLU A 72 8.29 -23.59 13.79
CA GLU A 72 6.99 -23.07 14.25
C GLU A 72 7.10 -21.74 14.99
N ARG A 73 8.19 -21.53 15.74
CA ARG A 73 8.42 -20.28 16.47
C ARG A 73 8.66 -19.14 15.48
N PHE A 74 9.44 -19.38 14.43
CA PHE A 74 9.65 -18.39 13.38
C PHE A 74 8.39 -18.15 12.56
N GLN A 75 7.60 -19.18 12.24
CA GLN A 75 6.34 -19.00 11.52
C GLN A 75 5.37 -18.13 12.32
N ARG A 76 5.18 -18.40 13.62
CA ARG A 76 4.36 -17.56 14.50
C ARG A 76 4.87 -16.11 14.57
N ALA A 77 6.19 -15.92 14.60
CA ALA A 77 6.78 -14.59 14.59
C ALA A 77 6.53 -13.86 13.26
N TYR A 78 6.62 -14.57 12.13
CA TYR A 78 6.28 -14.04 10.81
C TYR A 78 4.80 -13.63 10.75
N ASP A 79 3.88 -14.49 11.20
CA ASP A 79 2.44 -14.20 11.16
C ASP A 79 2.09 -12.94 11.96
N LEU A 80 2.74 -12.72 13.11
CA LEU A 80 2.59 -11.50 13.90
C LEU A 80 3.15 -10.26 13.20
N ILE A 81 4.32 -10.38 12.56
CA ILE A 81 4.89 -9.27 11.78
C ILE A 81 3.98 -8.92 10.60
N LYS A 82 3.50 -9.93 9.86
CA LYS A 82 2.58 -9.78 8.74
C LYS A 82 1.29 -9.08 9.16
N THR A 83 0.69 -9.53 10.26
CA THR A 83 -0.53 -8.91 10.82
C THR A 83 -0.28 -7.46 11.25
N HIS A 84 0.87 -7.17 11.87
CA HIS A 84 1.20 -5.81 12.27
C HIS A 84 1.38 -4.89 11.05
N LEU A 85 2.07 -5.37 10.01
CA LEU A 85 2.27 -4.61 8.78
C LEU A 85 0.94 -4.36 8.07
N SER A 86 0.06 -5.36 7.95
CA SER A 86 -1.22 -5.21 7.26
C SER A 86 -2.21 -4.28 7.97
N LEU A 87 -2.03 -4.05 9.27
CA LEU A 87 -2.86 -3.14 10.06
C LEU A 87 -2.20 -1.77 10.29
N SER A 88 -0.98 -1.55 9.78
CA SER A 88 -0.25 -0.31 9.95
C SER A 88 -0.59 0.68 8.84
N VAL A 89 -0.94 1.90 9.23
CA VAL A 89 -1.24 3.00 8.30
C VAL A 89 -0.09 3.31 7.34
N ASP A 90 1.16 3.09 7.76
CA ASP A 90 2.35 3.36 6.93
C ASP A 90 2.54 2.34 5.80
N TYR A 91 1.79 1.24 5.83
CA TYR A 91 1.86 0.11 4.91
C TYR A 91 0.53 -0.16 4.20
N ALA A 92 -0.42 0.77 4.26
CA ALA A 92 -1.75 0.66 3.68
C ALA A 92 -1.97 1.65 2.52
N TRP A 93 -2.95 1.33 1.66
CA TRP A 93 -3.54 2.28 0.73
C TRP A 93 -4.73 2.98 1.38
N PHE A 94 -4.96 4.24 1.02
CA PHE A 94 -6.14 5.00 1.40
C PHE A 94 -6.92 5.41 0.15
N THR A 95 -8.24 5.40 0.24
CA THR A 95 -9.12 5.87 -0.83
C THR A 95 -9.77 7.18 -0.41
N ILE A 96 -9.66 8.21 -1.26
CA ILE A 96 -10.44 9.43 -1.17
C ILE A 96 -11.59 9.32 -2.17
N THR A 97 -12.81 9.30 -1.67
CA THR A 97 -14.04 9.27 -2.45
C THR A 97 -14.64 10.67 -2.51
N PHE A 98 -14.64 11.27 -3.69
CA PHE A 98 -15.29 12.55 -3.93
C PHE A 98 -16.73 12.31 -4.37
N THR A 99 -17.67 13.06 -3.80
CA THR A 99 -19.06 13.14 -4.25
C THR A 99 -19.37 14.59 -4.61
N VAL A 100 -19.57 14.86 -5.90
CA VAL A 100 -19.78 16.21 -6.44
C VAL A 100 -21.25 16.40 -6.79
N THR A 101 -21.85 17.47 -6.27
CA THR A 101 -23.25 17.82 -6.49
C THR A 101 -23.41 19.30 -6.83
N GLY A 102 -24.49 19.66 -7.53
CA GLY A 102 -24.91 21.04 -7.78
C GLY A 102 -26.42 21.14 -7.61
N GLY A 103 -26.90 22.12 -6.84
CA GLY A 103 -28.34 22.24 -6.54
C GLY A 103 -28.95 21.00 -5.87
N GLY A 104 -28.14 20.16 -5.21
CA GLY A 104 -28.55 18.90 -4.60
C GLY A 104 -28.62 17.70 -5.55
N VAL A 105 -28.19 17.83 -6.81
CA VAL A 105 -28.16 16.76 -7.81
C VAL A 105 -26.72 16.36 -8.09
N PRO A 106 -26.38 15.06 -8.21
CA PRO A 106 -25.05 14.63 -8.62
C PRO A 106 -24.64 15.15 -10.00
N ILE A 107 -23.38 15.57 -10.13
CA ILE A 107 -22.84 16.08 -11.40
C ILE A 107 -22.00 14.98 -12.05
N ASP A 108 -22.45 14.48 -13.20
CA ASP A 108 -21.67 13.59 -14.08
C ASP A 108 -20.67 14.42 -14.88
N GLY A 109 -19.43 13.93 -15.04
CA GLY A 109 -18.42 14.62 -15.83
C GLY A 109 -17.72 15.80 -15.16
N ALA A 110 -17.92 16.04 -13.86
CA ALA A 110 -17.12 17.02 -13.12
C ALA A 110 -15.65 16.57 -13.07
N THR A 111 -14.74 17.50 -13.29
CA THR A 111 -13.30 17.27 -13.26
C THR A 111 -12.76 17.63 -11.88
N ILE A 112 -12.07 16.68 -11.25
CA ILE A 112 -11.37 16.88 -9.98
C ILE A 112 -9.88 16.78 -10.27
N THR A 113 -9.13 17.84 -9.97
CA THR A 113 -7.69 17.92 -10.15
C THR A 113 -7.00 17.78 -8.79
N ILE A 114 -6.04 16.87 -8.69
CA ILE A 114 -5.21 16.61 -7.49
C ILE A 114 -3.76 16.52 -7.94
N GLY A 115 -2.96 17.56 -7.68
CA GLY A 115 -1.61 17.65 -8.24
C GLY A 115 -1.63 17.58 -9.77
N ASP A 116 -1.02 16.52 -10.33
CA ASP A 116 -0.98 16.25 -11.77
C ASP A 116 -2.10 15.29 -12.25
N ASP A 117 -2.87 14.71 -11.33
CA ASP A 117 -3.93 13.77 -11.64
C ASP A 117 -5.27 14.48 -11.89
N GLU A 118 -5.98 14.02 -12.92
CA GLU A 118 -7.36 14.45 -13.22
C GLU A 118 -8.31 13.25 -13.14
N LEU A 119 -9.39 13.44 -12.39
CA LEU A 119 -10.46 12.46 -12.22
C LEU A 119 -11.76 13.02 -12.77
N THR A 120 -12.60 12.15 -13.31
CA THR A 120 -13.92 12.53 -13.81
C THR A 120 -14.99 11.81 -13.00
N THR A 121 -15.97 12.55 -12.49
CA THR A 121 -17.10 11.95 -11.80
C THR A 121 -17.95 11.13 -12.75
N ASN A 122 -18.49 10.02 -12.25
CA ASN A 122 -19.46 9.20 -12.97
C ASN A 122 -20.89 9.77 -12.82
N SER A 123 -21.89 9.05 -13.36
CA SER A 123 -23.31 9.45 -13.30
C SER A 123 -23.91 9.57 -11.89
N LEU A 124 -23.21 9.09 -10.86
CA LEU A 124 -23.59 9.26 -9.45
C LEU A 124 -22.87 10.44 -8.80
N GLY A 125 -22.12 11.24 -9.57
CA GLY A 125 -21.29 12.32 -9.07
C GLY A 125 -20.04 11.86 -8.34
N VAL A 126 -19.64 10.58 -8.49
CA VAL A 126 -18.56 9.99 -7.70
C VAL A 126 -17.29 9.82 -8.51
N ALA A 127 -16.15 10.17 -7.91
CA ALA A 127 -14.81 9.82 -8.38
C ALA A 127 -13.95 9.38 -7.18
N THR A 128 -12.96 8.52 -7.41
CA THR A 128 -12.07 7.99 -6.36
C THR A 128 -10.61 8.21 -6.70
N HIS A 129 -9.82 8.60 -5.71
CA HIS A 129 -8.36 8.70 -5.77
C HIS A 129 -7.73 7.78 -4.74
N THR A 130 -6.64 7.10 -5.07
CA THR A 130 -5.92 6.24 -4.11
C THR A 130 -4.58 6.86 -3.73
N VAL A 131 -4.27 6.83 -2.44
CA VAL A 131 -3.08 7.44 -1.85
C VAL A 131 -2.27 6.38 -1.10
N ASN A 132 -0.95 6.46 -1.19
CA ASN A 132 0.01 5.56 -0.55
C ASN A 132 0.66 6.16 0.71
N GLU A 133 0.21 7.34 1.15
CA GLU A 133 0.79 8.05 2.28
C GLU A 133 -0.29 8.54 3.24
N SER A 134 0.00 8.43 4.53
CA SER A 134 -0.82 8.91 5.65
C SER A 134 -0.16 10.13 6.29
N GLY A 135 -0.95 10.96 6.96
CA GLY A 135 -0.50 12.17 7.63
C GLY A 135 -0.18 13.33 6.69
N ILE A 136 -0.74 13.31 5.48
CA ILE A 136 -0.54 14.34 4.46
C ILE A 136 -1.82 15.13 4.20
N ASP A 137 -1.65 16.38 3.79
CA ASP A 137 -2.72 17.23 3.26
C ASP A 137 -2.73 17.11 1.73
N VAL A 138 -3.89 16.80 1.16
CA VAL A 138 -4.11 16.67 -0.29
C VAL A 138 -5.02 17.80 -0.74
N ASP A 139 -4.46 18.76 -1.48
CA ASP A 139 -5.20 19.85 -2.11
C ASP A 139 -5.91 19.36 -3.37
N TYR A 140 -7.13 19.85 -3.60
CA TYR A 140 -7.92 19.51 -4.77
C TYR A 140 -8.68 20.73 -5.32
N THR A 141 -8.94 20.70 -6.62
CA THR A 141 -9.82 21.65 -7.32
C THR A 141 -10.90 20.88 -8.07
N VAL A 142 -12.14 21.32 -8.02
CA VAL A 142 -13.28 20.72 -8.74
C VAL A 142 -13.89 21.75 -9.68
N ALA A 143 -14.05 21.34 -10.94
CA ALA A 143 -14.63 22.16 -12.00
C ALA A 143 -15.70 21.37 -12.77
N ALA A 144 -16.77 22.06 -13.17
CA ALA A 144 -17.80 21.53 -14.05
C ALA A 144 -18.39 22.66 -14.91
N ASP A 145 -18.81 22.33 -16.14
CA ASP A 145 -19.41 23.31 -17.04
C ASP A 145 -20.67 23.94 -16.42
N GLY A 146 -20.72 25.27 -16.39
CA GLY A 146 -21.86 26.03 -15.82
C GLY A 146 -21.79 26.24 -14.31
N TYR A 147 -20.70 25.83 -13.65
CA TYR A 147 -20.48 26.01 -12.21
C TYR A 147 -19.21 26.79 -11.92
N GLU A 148 -19.19 27.49 -10.79
CA GLU A 148 -17.97 28.04 -10.20
C GLU A 148 -17.05 26.90 -9.72
N THR A 149 -15.73 27.12 -9.80
CA THR A 149 -14.74 26.16 -9.31
C THR A 149 -14.74 26.11 -7.78
N ALA A 150 -14.67 24.92 -7.20
CA ALA A 150 -14.46 24.71 -5.77
C ALA A 150 -13.04 24.23 -5.50
N GLU A 151 -12.45 24.67 -4.40
CA GLU A 151 -11.12 24.24 -3.95
C GLU A 151 -11.20 23.79 -2.49
N GLY A 152 -10.37 22.83 -2.12
CA GLY A 152 -10.29 22.35 -0.75
C GLY A 152 -9.05 21.51 -0.48
N THR A 153 -8.94 21.08 0.76
CA THR A 153 -7.85 20.23 1.24
C THR A 153 -8.44 19.08 2.05
N VAL A 154 -7.90 17.88 1.90
CA VAL A 154 -8.26 16.71 2.71
C VAL A 154 -7.02 16.16 3.42
N TYR A 155 -7.09 16.05 4.76
CA TYR A 155 -6.05 15.40 5.56
C TYR A 155 -6.27 13.88 5.57
N VAL A 156 -5.31 13.13 5.03
CA VAL A 156 -5.37 11.68 4.86
C VAL A 156 -4.77 10.98 6.07
N ASP A 157 -5.58 10.28 6.87
CA ASP A 157 -5.15 9.41 7.97
C ASP A 157 -5.85 8.04 7.93
N GLY A 158 -6.49 7.75 6.81
CA GLY A 158 -7.48 6.71 6.60
C GLY A 158 -8.23 6.96 5.30
N ASP A 159 -9.17 6.10 4.96
CA ASP A 159 -10.12 6.36 3.87
C ASP A 159 -10.92 7.64 4.16
N LYS A 160 -11.25 8.39 3.10
CA LYS A 160 -11.90 9.69 3.19
C LYS A 160 -13.09 9.76 2.25
N ASP A 161 -14.16 10.38 2.73
CA ASP A 161 -15.29 10.81 1.92
C ASP A 161 -15.32 12.33 1.90
N VAL A 162 -15.33 12.92 0.71
CA VAL A 162 -15.30 14.37 0.48
C VAL A 162 -16.54 14.75 -0.31
N GLU A 163 -17.45 15.48 0.32
CA GLU A 163 -18.62 16.06 -0.35
C GLU A 163 -18.26 17.45 -0.89
N VAL A 164 -18.46 17.64 -2.20
CA VAL A 164 -18.24 18.92 -2.87
C VAL A 164 -19.56 19.40 -3.46
N VAL A 165 -19.98 20.60 -3.06
CA VAL A 165 -21.19 21.24 -3.59
C VAL A 165 -20.75 22.42 -4.46
N LEU A 166 -21.00 22.33 -5.76
CA LEU A 166 -20.73 23.40 -6.71
C LEU A 166 -21.90 24.38 -6.78
N VAL A 167 -21.56 25.66 -7.02
CA VAL A 167 -22.50 26.77 -7.18
C VAL A 167 -22.59 27.13 -8.66
N GLU A 168 -23.80 27.35 -9.19
CA GLU A 168 -24.00 27.77 -10.58
C GLU A 168 -23.37 29.15 -10.83
N ALA A 169 -22.73 29.31 -11.99
CA ALA A 169 -22.02 30.54 -12.41
C ALA A 169 -22.93 31.60 -13.07
#